data_AF-A0A218PPT7-F1
#
_entry.id   AF-A0A218PPT7-F1
#
_cell.length_a   1.000
_cell.length_b   1.000
_cell.length_c   1.000
_cell.angle_alpha   90.00
_cell.angle_beta   90.00
_cell.angle_gamma   90.00
#
_symmetry.space_group_name_H-M   'P 1'
#
loop_
_entity.id
_entity.type
_entity.pdbx_description
1 polymer ?
#
loop_
_entity_poly.entity_id
_entity_poly.type
_entity_poly.pdbx_seq_one_letter_code
_entity_poly.pdbx_strand_id
1 'polypeptide(L)'
;MKKSSLPILAGAVIMAAGLVGATAPAALAYDGTHCKAPGNCWEPKPGFPEKIAGSKYDPKHDPKELNKQVESRKGEEARNAKRAEHFKKTGKWVYDVKKIQ
;
A
#
# COMPACT_ATOMS: atom_id res chain seq x y z
N MET A 1 64.86 -9.65 10.43
CA MET A 1 63.66 -10.23 11.08
C MET A 1 62.77 -9.12 11.60
N LYS A 2 61.65 -8.82 10.94
CA LYS A 2 60.52 -8.07 11.52
C LYS A 2 59.25 -8.80 11.10
N LYS A 3 58.85 -9.79 11.91
CA LYS A 3 57.58 -10.51 11.79
C LYS A 3 56.52 -9.61 12.42
N SER A 4 55.94 -8.70 11.64
CA SER A 4 54.80 -7.91 12.11
C SER A 4 53.59 -8.13 11.21
N SER A 5 52.47 -8.29 11.91
CA SER A 5 51.13 -7.84 11.51
C SER A 5 50.31 -8.64 10.50
N LEU A 6 50.48 -9.97 10.39
CA LEU A 6 49.43 -10.81 9.77
C LEU A 6 48.15 -10.98 10.63
N PRO A 7 48.20 -11.12 11.97
CA PRO A 7 46.97 -11.31 12.76
C PRO A 7 46.13 -10.04 12.93
N ILE A 8 46.74 -8.86 12.78
CA ILE A 8 46.05 -7.56 12.93
C ILE A 8 45.17 -7.26 11.71
N LEU A 9 45.64 -7.61 10.50
CA LEU A 9 44.86 -7.47 9.27
C LEU A 9 43.67 -8.45 9.23
N ALA A 10 43.84 -9.68 9.72
CA ALA A 10 42.75 -10.65 9.80
C ALA A 10 41.64 -10.23 10.80
N GLY A 11 42.03 -9.68 11.96
CA GLY A 11 41.08 -9.17 12.95
C GLY A 11 40.25 -7.97 12.46
N ALA A 12 40.87 -7.07 11.69
CA ALA A 12 40.18 -5.91 11.12
C ALA A 12 39.14 -6.28 10.05
N VAL A 13 39.41 -7.30 9.23
CA VAL A 13 38.48 -7.78 8.19
C VAL A 13 37.26 -8.48 8.80
N ILE A 14 37.45 -9.24 9.90
CA ILE A 14 36.35 -9.91 10.62
C ILE A 14 35.45 -8.89 11.33
N MET A 15 36.01 -7.84 11.92
CA MET A 15 35.21 -6.75 12.52
C MET A 15 34.43 -5.93 11.47
N ALA A 16 35.04 -5.65 10.31
CA ALA A 16 34.36 -4.93 9.23
C ALA A 16 33.19 -5.73 8.63
N ALA A 17 33.35 -7.05 8.47
CA ALA A 17 32.26 -7.94 8.02
C ALA A 17 31.14 -8.08 9.06
N GLY A 18 31.48 -8.12 10.35
CA GLY A 18 30.51 -8.14 11.45
C GLY A 18 29.68 -6.85 11.56
N LEU A 19 30.29 -5.69 11.30
CA LEU A 19 29.60 -4.40 11.32
C LEU A 19 28.57 -4.25 10.18
N VAL A 20 28.87 -4.76 8.98
CA VAL A 20 27.93 -4.73 7.85
C VAL A 20 26.73 -5.65 8.09
N GLY A 21 26.95 -6.85 8.66
CA GLY A 21 25.87 -7.77 9.04
C GLY A 21 24.96 -7.23 10.17
N ALA A 22 25.50 -6.44 11.09
CA ALA A 22 24.74 -5.82 12.19
C ALA A 22 23.83 -4.65 11.74
N THR A 23 23.99 -4.14 10.52
CA THR A 23 23.10 -3.09 9.95
C THR A 23 21.90 -3.63 9.17
N ALA A 24 21.77 -4.97 9.07
CA ALA A 24 20.65 -5.63 8.40
C ALA A 24 19.35 -5.86 9.23
N PRO A 25 19.15 -5.44 10.50
CA PRO A 25 17.90 -5.77 11.20
C PRO A 25 16.69 -4.98 10.69
N ALA A 26 16.89 -3.91 9.90
CA ALA A 26 15.79 -3.12 9.36
C ALA A 26 14.89 -3.91 8.38
N ALA A 27 15.43 -4.93 7.71
CA ALA A 27 14.65 -5.79 6.81
C ALA A 27 13.75 -6.79 7.56
N LEU A 28 14.08 -7.15 8.80
CA LEU A 28 13.37 -8.16 9.60
C LEU A 28 12.37 -7.60 10.62
N ALA A 29 12.26 -6.29 10.78
CA ALA A 29 11.49 -5.71 11.88
C ALA A 29 9.97 -5.60 11.64
N TYR A 30 9.49 -5.92 10.44
CA TYR A 30 8.07 -6.22 10.19
C TYR A 30 8.03 -7.46 9.30
N ASP A 31 7.78 -8.62 9.92
CA ASP A 31 7.80 -9.94 9.30
C ASP A 31 6.39 -10.49 8.99
N GLY A 32 5.34 -9.78 9.43
CA GLY A 32 3.94 -10.14 9.17
C GLY A 32 3.34 -11.18 10.13
N THR A 33 4.07 -11.60 11.17
CA THR A 33 3.62 -12.68 12.07
C THR A 33 2.98 -12.18 13.37
N HIS A 34 3.19 -10.91 13.73
CA HIS A 34 2.58 -10.31 14.92
C HIS A 34 1.23 -9.66 14.59
N CYS A 35 0.15 -10.26 15.07
CA CYS A 35 -1.22 -9.85 14.75
C CYS A 35 -1.92 -9.23 15.96
N LYS A 36 -2.28 -7.93 15.87
CA LYS A 36 -3.07 -7.23 16.90
C LYS A 36 -4.51 -7.72 17.01
N ALA A 37 -5.01 -8.32 15.93
CA ALA A 37 -6.28 -9.03 15.86
C ALA A 37 -6.23 -10.06 14.70
N PRO A 38 -7.11 -11.07 14.66
CA PRO A 38 -7.20 -11.98 13.51
C PRO A 38 -7.36 -11.21 12.18
N GLY A 39 -6.45 -11.46 11.23
CA GLY A 39 -6.44 -10.79 9.92
C GLY A 39 -5.83 -9.37 9.92
N ASN A 40 -5.29 -8.89 11.05
CA ASN A 40 -4.65 -7.59 11.14
C ASN A 40 -3.28 -7.70 11.80
N CYS A 41 -2.25 -7.82 10.95
CA CYS A 41 -0.86 -8.02 11.38
C CYS A 41 0.06 -6.88 10.96
N TRP A 42 -0.50 -5.74 10.54
CA TRP A 42 0.31 -4.62 10.06
C TRP A 42 1.04 -3.92 11.22
N GLU A 43 2.33 -3.63 11.00
CA GLU A 43 3.19 -2.87 11.91
C GLU A 43 4.04 -1.84 11.11
N PRO A 44 4.39 -0.67 11.69
CA PRO A 44 5.33 0.24 11.07
C PRO A 44 6.74 -0.34 11.13
N LYS A 45 7.50 -0.21 10.03
CA LYS A 45 8.94 -0.53 10.04
C LYS A 45 9.71 0.42 10.98
N PRO A 46 10.87 0.02 11.53
CA PRO A 46 11.70 0.90 12.35
C PRO A 46 12.00 2.22 11.65
N GLY A 47 11.78 3.33 12.35
CA GLY A 47 11.96 4.68 11.80
C GLY A 47 10.75 5.23 11.02
N PHE A 48 9.66 4.47 10.88
CA PHE A 48 8.40 4.94 10.29
C PHE A 48 7.31 5.13 11.35
N PRO A 49 6.40 6.11 11.17
CA PRO A 49 5.34 6.36 12.14
C PRO A 49 4.18 5.36 11.99
N GLU A 50 3.48 5.08 13.09
CA GLU A 50 2.25 4.27 13.07
C GLU A 50 1.10 4.98 12.34
N LYS A 51 1.02 6.31 12.46
CA LYS A 51 0.07 7.16 11.72
C LYS A 51 0.84 8.13 10.83
N ILE A 52 0.49 8.17 9.55
CA ILE A 52 1.19 9.01 8.56
C ILE A 52 0.64 10.43 8.44
N ALA A 53 -0.57 10.70 8.95
CA ALA A 53 -1.16 12.04 8.95
C ALA A 53 -0.28 13.03 9.74
N GLY A 54 0.05 14.18 9.13
CA GLY A 54 0.96 15.18 9.69
C GLY A 54 2.45 14.82 9.61
N SER A 55 2.83 13.63 9.14
CA SER A 55 4.22 13.24 8.95
C SER A 55 4.77 13.69 7.59
N LYS A 56 6.08 13.51 7.35
CA LYS A 56 6.68 13.68 6.02
C LYS A 56 6.14 12.69 4.96
N TYR A 57 5.39 11.67 5.38
CA TYR A 57 4.76 10.66 4.52
C TYR A 57 3.25 10.88 4.37
N ASP A 58 2.71 12.00 4.83
CA ASP A 58 1.28 12.33 4.69
C ASP A 58 0.90 12.46 3.21
N PRO A 59 -0.03 11.62 2.70
CA PRO A 59 -0.41 11.65 1.28
C PRO A 59 -1.33 12.83 0.92
N LYS A 60 -1.94 13.50 1.91
CA LYS A 60 -2.78 14.70 1.73
C LYS A 60 -3.82 14.56 0.60
N HIS A 61 -4.48 13.40 0.52
CA HIS A 61 -5.49 13.15 -0.50
C HIS A 61 -6.63 14.18 -0.43
N ASP A 62 -7.01 14.73 -1.57
CA ASP A 62 -8.21 15.56 -1.68
C ASP A 62 -9.47 14.67 -1.56
N PRO A 63 -10.36 14.90 -0.57
CA PRO A 63 -11.60 14.15 -0.44
C PRO A 63 -12.47 14.18 -1.70
N LYS A 64 -12.43 15.26 -2.49
CA LYS A 64 -13.20 15.37 -3.73
C LYS A 64 -12.71 14.38 -4.78
N GLU A 65 -11.40 14.18 -4.88
CA GLU A 65 -10.80 13.23 -5.82
C GLU A 65 -11.12 11.78 -5.42
N LEU A 66 -10.99 11.46 -4.12
CA LEU A 66 -11.34 10.12 -3.61
C LEU A 66 -12.81 9.75 -3.89
N ASN A 67 -13.71 10.72 -3.81
CA ASN A 67 -15.14 10.49 -4.00
C ASN A 67 -15.57 10.30 -5.47
N LYS A 68 -14.74 10.63 -6.46
CA LYS A 68 -15.12 10.54 -7.89
C LYS A 68 -15.55 9.14 -8.31
N GLN A 69 -14.95 8.10 -7.73
CA GLN A 69 -15.27 6.70 -8.06
C GLN A 69 -16.70 6.34 -7.63
N VAL A 70 -17.14 6.82 -6.46
CA VAL A 70 -18.49 6.60 -5.95
C VAL A 70 -19.51 7.35 -6.81
N GLU A 71 -19.23 8.60 -7.16
CA GLU A 71 -20.14 9.40 -8.00
C GLU A 71 -20.25 8.86 -9.42
N SER A 72 -19.15 8.37 -10.00
CA SER A 72 -19.15 7.67 -11.28
C SER A 72 -20.05 6.44 -11.24
N ARG A 73 -19.89 5.60 -10.21
CA ARG A 73 -20.70 4.39 -10.03
C ARG A 73 -22.18 4.69 -9.84
N LYS A 74 -22.55 5.68 -9.03
CA LYS A 74 -23.96 6.12 -8.89
C LYS A 74 -24.56 6.53 -10.24
N GLY A 75 -23.78 7.26 -11.04
CA GLY A 75 -24.19 7.63 -12.39
C GLY A 75 -24.37 6.41 -13.31
N GLU A 76 -23.51 5.40 -13.21
CA GLU A 76 -23.62 4.14 -13.95
C GLU A 76 -24.86 3.34 -13.53
N GLU A 77 -25.06 3.15 -12.22
CA GLU A 77 -26.22 2.46 -11.64
C GLU A 77 -27.53 3.12 -12.07
N ALA A 78 -27.61 4.46 -11.98
CA ALA A 78 -28.79 5.20 -12.42
C ALA A 78 -29.08 5.03 -13.91
N ARG A 79 -28.04 5.04 -14.76
CA ARG A 79 -28.22 4.79 -16.21
C ARG A 79 -28.65 3.34 -16.48
N ASN A 80 -28.10 2.36 -15.76
CA ASN A 80 -28.46 0.95 -15.91
C ASN A 80 -29.90 0.68 -15.44
N ALA A 81 -30.32 1.28 -14.33
CA ALA A 81 -31.69 1.18 -13.85
C ALA A 81 -32.70 1.67 -14.91
N LYS A 82 -32.45 2.84 -15.53
CA LYS A 82 -33.29 3.37 -16.61
C LYS A 82 -33.39 2.41 -17.80
N ARG A 83 -32.27 1.83 -18.22
CA ARG A 83 -32.23 0.85 -19.33
C ARG A 83 -33.04 -0.40 -19.00
N ALA A 84 -32.83 -0.97 -17.80
CA ALA A 84 -33.52 -2.16 -17.35
C ALA A 84 -35.03 -1.94 -17.23
N GLU A 85 -35.45 -0.78 -16.68
CA GLU A 85 -36.85 -0.43 -16.54
C GLU A 85 -37.53 -0.27 -17.91
N HIS A 86 -36.90 0.43 -18.86
CA HIS A 86 -37.42 0.56 -20.22
C HIS A 86 -37.55 -0.81 -20.89
N PHE A 87 -36.49 -1.63 -20.82
CA PHE A 87 -36.50 -2.96 -21.41
C PHE A 87 -37.61 -3.85 -20.84
N LYS A 88 -37.83 -3.80 -19.51
CA LYS A 88 -38.92 -4.54 -18.85
C LYS A 88 -40.30 -4.08 -19.33
N LYS A 89 -40.49 -2.79 -19.58
CA LYS A 89 -41.78 -2.23 -20.04
C LYS A 89 -42.07 -2.50 -21.52
N THR A 90 -41.06 -2.42 -22.38
CA THR A 90 -41.24 -2.41 -23.84
C THR A 90 -40.82 -3.71 -24.54
N GLY A 91 -40.02 -4.54 -23.87
CA GLY A 91 -39.37 -5.70 -24.47
C GLY A 91 -38.25 -5.35 -25.46
N LYS A 92 -37.89 -4.06 -25.61
CA LYS A 92 -36.85 -3.58 -26.54
C LYS A 92 -35.70 -2.95 -25.77
N TRP A 93 -34.47 -3.41 -26.04
CA TRP A 93 -33.28 -2.87 -25.40
C TRP A 93 -32.83 -1.58 -26.08
N VAL A 94 -32.56 -0.53 -25.30
CA VAL A 94 -32.01 0.75 -25.76
C VAL A 94 -30.88 1.16 -24.82
N TYR A 95 -29.65 1.27 -25.34
CA TYR A 95 -28.47 1.60 -24.54
C TYR A 95 -28.32 3.11 -24.28
N ASP A 96 -28.57 3.93 -25.30
CA ASP A 96 -28.50 5.38 -25.18
C ASP A 96 -29.69 5.88 -24.35
N VAL A 97 -29.42 6.26 -23.10
CA VAL A 97 -30.45 6.72 -22.15
C VAL A 97 -31.18 7.97 -22.62
N LYS A 98 -30.63 8.74 -23.58
CA LYS A 98 -31.31 9.90 -24.18
C LYS A 98 -32.41 9.50 -25.15
N LYS A 99 -32.45 8.23 -25.57
CA LYS A 99 -33.45 7.66 -26.50
C LYS A 99 -34.52 6.84 -25.79
N ILE A 100 -34.51 6.79 -24.46
CA ILE A 100 -35.53 6.14 -23.63
C ILE A 100 -36.61 7.19 -23.32
N GLN A 101 -37.86 6.89 -23.70
CA GLN A 101 -39.05 7.70 -23.41
C GLN A 101 -39.58 7.45 -22.00
#